data_AF-A0A8X6T956-F1
#
_entry.id   AF-A0A8X6T956-F1
#
_cell.length_a   1.000
_cell.length_b   1.000
_cell.length_c   1.000
_cell.angle_alpha   90.00
_cell.angle_beta   90.00
_cell.angle_gamma   90.00
#
_symmetry.space_group_name_H-M   'P 1'
#
loop_
_entity.id
_entity.type
_entity.pdbx_description
1 polymer ?
#
loop_
_entity_poly.entity_id
_entity_poly.type
_entity_poly.pdbx_seq_one_letter_code
_entity_poly.pdbx_strand_id
1 'polypeptide(L)'
;MDALNRFCVNIEGVNIPKFFSEECFRSALLFKPKPHDIIIVTYPKCGTTWMQNLVLNILRRGKSLDKPSDFYLASPFLDQLGAKDSENMMIRPGCYKTHLPLHK
;
A
#
# COMPACT_ATOMS: atom_id res chain seq x y z
N MET A 1 10.45 1.52 30.12
CA MET A 1 9.53 1.25 28.99
C MET A 1 10.29 1.52 27.70
N ASP A 2 10.29 0.55 26.79
CA ASP A 2 11.08 0.59 25.55
C ASP A 2 10.63 1.76 24.65
N ALA A 3 11.57 2.60 24.20
CA ALA A 3 11.29 3.81 23.44
C ALA A 3 10.58 3.52 22.11
N LEU A 4 10.78 2.31 21.56
CA LEU A 4 10.13 1.84 20.34
C LEU A 4 8.60 1.70 20.49
N ASN A 5 8.16 1.32 21.70
CA ASN A 5 6.76 1.07 22.00
C ASN A 5 5.93 2.38 22.11
N ARG A 6 6.56 3.56 21.96
CA ARG A 6 5.85 4.83 21.90
C ARG A 6 5.17 5.06 20.54
N PHE A 7 5.78 4.59 19.45
CA PHE A 7 5.36 4.92 18.08
C PHE A 7 4.95 3.73 17.24
N CYS A 8 5.39 2.52 17.63
CA CYS A 8 5.08 1.30 16.90
C CYS A 8 4.33 0.28 17.77
N VAL A 9 3.58 -0.60 17.11
CA VAL A 9 3.00 -1.82 17.69
C VAL A 9 3.49 -3.03 16.90
N ASN A 10 3.77 -4.14 17.58
CA ASN A 10 4.18 -5.37 16.93
C ASN A 10 2.94 -6.22 16.61
N ILE A 11 2.74 -6.50 15.32
CA ILE A 11 1.66 -7.36 14.83
C ILE A 11 2.30 -8.50 14.03
N GLU A 12 2.19 -9.72 14.57
CA GLU A 12 2.72 -10.93 13.96
C GLU A 12 4.20 -10.74 13.52
N GLY A 13 5.03 -10.24 14.43
CA GLY A 13 6.45 -10.04 14.17
C GLY A 13 6.83 -8.81 13.35
N VAL A 14 5.86 -7.96 12.92
CA VAL A 14 6.17 -6.68 12.26
C VAL A 14 5.78 -5.51 13.12
N ASN A 15 6.74 -4.59 13.27
CA ASN A 15 6.51 -3.29 13.87
C ASN A 15 5.85 -2.36 12.86
N ILE A 16 4.62 -1.96 13.13
CA ILE A 16 3.89 -0.97 12.34
C ILE A 16 3.68 0.31 13.15
N PRO A 17 3.49 1.48 12.49
CA PRO A 17 3.13 2.69 13.19
C PRO A 17 1.79 2.53 13.93
N LYS A 18 1.71 3.02 15.18
CA LYS A 18 0.50 2.90 16.01
C LYS A 18 -0.76 3.56 15.46
N PHE A 19 -0.61 4.46 14.48
CA PHE A 19 -1.75 5.11 13.83
C PHE A 19 -2.35 4.28 12.68
N PHE A 20 -1.74 3.14 12.33
CA PHE A 20 -2.37 2.17 11.44
C PHE A 20 -3.38 1.33 12.24
N SER A 21 -4.51 1.01 11.60
CA SER A 21 -5.45 0.05 12.16
C SER A 21 -4.84 -1.35 12.15
N GLU A 22 -4.82 -2.02 13.30
CA GLU A 22 -4.40 -3.41 13.40
C GLU A 22 -5.26 -4.33 12.55
N GLU A 23 -6.56 -4.06 12.48
CA GLU A 23 -7.52 -4.80 11.66
C GLU A 23 -7.19 -4.67 10.17
N CYS A 24 -6.96 -3.44 9.69
CA CYS A 24 -6.58 -3.19 8.31
C CYS A 24 -5.24 -3.87 7.98
N PHE A 25 -4.27 -3.80 8.89
CA PHE A 25 -2.98 -4.45 8.68
C PHE A 25 -3.10 -5.97 8.58
N ARG A 26 -3.87 -6.61 9.46
CA ARG A 26 -4.16 -8.06 9.37
C ARG A 26 -4.92 -8.42 8.10
N SER A 27 -5.87 -7.57 7.69
CA SER A 27 -6.57 -7.73 6.41
C SER A 27 -5.60 -7.67 5.22
N ALA A 28 -4.62 -6.76 5.25
CA ALA A 28 -3.60 -6.63 4.21
C ALA A 28 -2.71 -7.86 4.09
N LEU A 29 -2.35 -8.51 5.22
CA LEU A 29 -1.60 -9.77 5.23
C LEU A 29 -2.35 -10.91 4.51
N LEU A 30 -3.68 -10.86 4.47
CA LEU A 30 -4.54 -11.85 3.81
C LEU A 30 -4.91 -11.46 2.38
N PHE A 31 -4.36 -10.36 1.85
CA PHE A 31 -4.66 -9.91 0.49
C PHE A 31 -4.28 -10.98 -0.54
N LYS A 32 -5.20 -11.28 -1.45
CA LYS A 32 -5.02 -12.24 -2.54
C LYS A 32 -4.96 -11.49 -3.88
N PRO A 33 -3.78 -11.34 -4.50
CA PRO A 33 -3.66 -10.69 -5.79
C PRO A 33 -4.50 -11.38 -6.86
N LYS A 34 -5.11 -10.60 -7.75
CA LYS A 34 -5.83 -11.11 -8.91
C LYS A 34 -4.95 -11.09 -10.15
N PRO A 35 -5.29 -11.87 -11.20
CA PRO A 35 -4.66 -11.72 -12.50
C PRO A 35 -4.65 -10.25 -12.95
N HIS A 36 -3.52 -9.79 -13.46
CA HIS A 36 -3.27 -8.41 -13.91
C HIS A 36 -3.17 -7.34 -12.80
N ASP A 37 -3.21 -7.72 -11.52
CA ASP A 37 -2.84 -6.77 -10.47
C ASP A 37 -1.33 -6.50 -10.50
N ILE A 38 -0.97 -5.24 -10.34
CA ILE A 38 0.41 -4.78 -10.18
C ILE A 38 0.58 -4.35 -8.74
N ILE A 39 1.62 -4.85 -8.08
CA ILE A 39 1.90 -4.55 -6.67
C ILE A 39 3.32 -4.01 -6.57
N ILE A 40 3.43 -2.81 -6.02
CA ILE A 40 4.69 -2.16 -5.70
C ILE A 40 5.02 -2.51 -4.25
N VAL A 41 6.00 -3.41 -4.08
CA VAL A 41 6.53 -3.82 -2.78
C VAL A 41 7.85 -3.10 -2.56
N THR A 42 7.95 -2.27 -1.52
CA THR A 42 9.22 -1.59 -1.18
C THR A 42 9.42 -1.56 0.32
N TYR A 43 10.66 -1.45 0.78
CA TYR A 43 10.90 -0.97 2.14
C TYR A 43 10.47 0.51 2.28
N PRO A 44 9.97 0.96 3.44
CA PRO A 44 9.56 2.35 3.61
C PRO A 44 10.65 3.35 3.24
N LYS A 45 10.26 4.44 2.56
CA LYS A 45 11.14 5.57 2.15
C LYS A 45 12.16 5.28 1.04
N CYS A 46 12.20 4.07 0.47
CA CYS A 46 13.07 3.71 -0.65
C CYS A 46 12.51 4.10 -2.04
N GLY A 47 11.85 5.26 -2.16
CA GLY A 47 11.36 5.76 -3.46
C GLY A 47 9.99 5.25 -3.92
N THR A 48 9.12 4.79 -3.02
CA THR A 48 7.82 4.21 -3.39
C THR A 48 6.92 5.16 -4.19
N THR A 49 6.85 6.43 -3.79
CA THR A 49 6.06 7.44 -4.53
C THR A 49 6.59 7.64 -5.95
N TRP A 50 7.91 7.57 -6.15
CA TRP A 50 8.51 7.67 -7.48
C TRP A 50 8.15 6.45 -8.34
N MET A 51 8.24 5.25 -7.77
CA MET A 51 7.84 4.01 -8.45
C MET A 51 6.35 4.00 -8.82
N GLN A 52 5.47 4.44 -7.90
CA GLN A 52 4.03 4.56 -8.15
C GLN A 52 3.75 5.48 -9.34
N ASN A 53 4.39 6.66 -9.38
CA ASN A 53 4.24 7.58 -10.52
C ASN A 53 4.74 6.97 -11.83
N LEU A 54 5.87 6.26 -11.82
CA LEU A 54 6.41 5.61 -13.02
C LEU A 54 5.45 4.54 -13.57
N VAL A 55 4.94 3.64 -12.71
CA VAL A 55 3.95 2.63 -13.11
C VAL A 55 2.68 3.26 -13.64
N LEU A 56 2.11 4.24 -12.91
CA LEU A 56 0.87 4.89 -13.31
C LEU A 56 1.02 5.62 -14.65
N ASN A 57 2.18 6.25 -14.92
CA ASN A 57 2.46 6.87 -16.21
C ASN A 57 2.48 5.86 -17.36
N ILE A 58 3.11 4.70 -17.16
CA ILE A 58 3.13 3.62 -18.16
C ILE A 58 1.70 3.12 -18.43
N LEU A 59 0.96 2.79 -17.37
CA LEU A 59 -0.42 2.27 -17.45
C LEU A 59 -1.38 3.24 -18.13
N ARG A 60 -1.20 4.55 -17.89
CA ARG A 60 -2.05 5.61 -18.45
C ARG A 60 -1.51 6.18 -19.76
N ARG A 61 -0.44 5.61 -20.33
CA ARG A 61 0.20 6.08 -21.57
C ARG A 61 0.56 7.57 -21.51
N GLY A 62 1.12 8.00 -20.37
CA GLY A 62 1.51 9.38 -20.11
C GLY A 62 0.38 10.36 -19.81
N LYS A 63 -0.89 9.91 -19.75
CA LYS A 63 -2.01 10.77 -19.36
C LYS A 63 -2.01 11.01 -17.85
N SER A 64 -2.07 12.28 -17.46
CA SER A 64 -2.20 12.70 -16.06
C SER A 64 -3.49 12.18 -15.42
N LEU A 65 -3.51 12.15 -14.09
CA LEU A 65 -4.74 12.00 -13.33
C LEU A 65 -5.56 13.29 -13.39
N ASP A 66 -6.88 13.18 -13.27
CA ASP A 66 -7.78 14.35 -13.34
C ASP A 66 -7.64 15.19 -12.08
N LYS A 67 -7.54 14.53 -10.91
CA LYS A 67 -7.29 15.18 -9.63
C LYS A 67 -6.04 14.61 -8.96
N PRO A 68 -5.26 15.43 -8.24
CA PRO A 68 -4.15 14.92 -7.42
C PRO A 68 -4.57 13.86 -6.40
N SER A 69 -5.79 13.95 -5.86
CA SER A 69 -6.36 12.96 -4.93
C SER A 69 -6.51 11.57 -5.54
N ASP A 70 -6.70 11.49 -6.86
CA ASP A 70 -6.89 10.22 -7.56
C ASP A 70 -5.62 9.37 -7.55
N PHE A 71 -4.47 9.94 -7.18
CA PHE A 71 -3.23 9.18 -6.98
C PHE A 71 -3.41 8.10 -5.92
N TYR A 72 -4.08 8.41 -4.81
CA TYR A 72 -4.33 7.45 -3.74
C TYR A 72 -5.37 6.40 -4.14
N LEU A 73 -6.30 6.76 -5.03
CA LEU A 73 -7.29 5.83 -5.60
C LEU A 73 -6.66 4.92 -6.66
N ALA A 74 -5.73 5.44 -7.46
CA ALA A 74 -5.04 4.67 -8.50
C ALA A 74 -3.91 3.81 -7.93
N SER A 75 -3.41 4.16 -6.73
CA SER A 75 -2.39 3.39 -6.03
C SER A 75 -2.63 3.26 -4.52
N PRO A 76 -3.64 2.49 -4.11
CA PRO A 76 -3.99 2.33 -2.70
C PRO A 76 -2.88 1.63 -1.91
N PHE A 77 -2.73 2.05 -0.64
CA PHE A 77 -1.74 1.51 0.27
C PHE A 77 -2.35 0.40 1.14
N LEU A 78 -2.05 -0.86 0.79
CA LEU A 78 -2.63 -2.05 1.41
C LEU A 78 -2.48 -2.05 2.93
N ASP A 79 -1.28 -1.75 3.44
CA ASP A 79 -0.95 -1.83 4.87
C ASP A 79 -1.84 -0.94 5.74
N GLN A 80 -2.37 0.15 5.17
CA GLN A 80 -3.21 1.13 5.87
C GLN A 80 -4.70 0.88 5.66
N LEU A 81 -5.09 0.44 4.46
CA LEU A 81 -6.49 0.31 4.05
C LEU A 81 -7.04 -1.12 4.21
N GLY A 82 -6.17 -2.13 4.34
CA GLY A 82 -6.56 -3.52 4.28
C GLY A 82 -6.94 -3.97 2.87
N ALA A 83 -7.22 -5.27 2.72
CA ALA A 83 -7.45 -5.89 1.42
C ALA A 83 -8.74 -5.37 0.75
N LYS A 84 -9.86 -5.40 1.49
CA LYS A 84 -11.19 -5.11 0.95
C LYS A 84 -11.33 -3.67 0.47
N ASP A 85 -10.91 -2.70 1.28
CA ASP A 85 -11.08 -1.28 0.92
C ASP A 85 -10.11 -0.87 -0.18
N SER A 86 -8.87 -1.38 -0.15
CA SER A 86 -7.92 -1.20 -1.27
C SER A 86 -8.50 -1.72 -2.58
N GLU A 87 -9.16 -2.88 -2.56
CA GLU A 87 -9.80 -3.45 -3.74
C GLU A 87 -10.98 -2.61 -4.24
N ASN A 88 -11.88 -2.21 -3.33
CA ASN A 88 -13.10 -1.47 -3.67
C ASN A 88 -12.82 -0.05 -4.18
N MET A 89 -11.80 0.62 -3.66
CA MET A 89 -11.49 2.00 -4.02
C MET A 89 -10.63 2.14 -5.28
N MET A 90 -9.99 1.05 -5.73
CA MET A 90 -8.98 1.17 -6.77
C MET A 90 -9.60 1.56 -8.12
N ILE A 91 -9.25 2.74 -8.61
CA ILE A 91 -9.56 3.13 -9.99
C ILE A 91 -8.57 2.45 -10.93
N ARG A 92 -9.07 1.91 -12.05
CA ARG A 92 -8.25 1.20 -13.04
C ARG A 92 -8.02 2.05 -14.30
N PRO A 93 -6.84 1.95 -14.95
CA PRO A 93 -5.71 1.11 -14.57
C PRO A 93 -4.93 1.68 -13.37
N GLY A 94 -4.45 0.80 -12.48
CA GLY A 94 -3.84 1.16 -11.20
C GLY A 94 -2.89 0.09 -10.66
N CYS A 95 -2.28 0.33 -9.50
CA CYS A 95 -1.35 -0.59 -8.86
C CYS A 95 -1.38 -0.47 -7.33
N TYR A 96 -1.36 -1.58 -6.61
CA TYR A 96 -1.28 -1.56 -5.15
C TYR A 96 0.12 -1.16 -4.67
N LYS A 97 0.21 -0.55 -3.49
CA LYS A 97 1.47 -0.34 -2.76
C LYS A 97 1.43 -1.12 -1.46
N THR A 98 2.58 -1.69 -1.06
CA THR A 98 2.76 -2.28 0.27
C THR A 98 4.19 -2.15 0.79
N HIS A 99 4.34 -2.15 2.11
CA HIS A 99 5.62 -2.32 2.82
C HIS A 99 5.71 -3.63 3.60
N LEU A 100 4.76 -4.55 3.36
CA LEU A 100 4.76 -5.85 4.00
C LEU A 100 6.02 -6.65 3.63
N PRO A 101 6.66 -7.32 4.61
CA PRO A 101 7.81 -8.18 4.33
C PRO A 101 7.38 -9.43 3.55
N LEU A 102 8.32 -9.97 2.76
CA LEU A 102 8.09 -11.16 1.94
C LEU A 102 7.93 -12.45 2.77
N HIS A 103 8.65 -12.55 3.89
CA HIS A 103 8.64 -13.73 4.75
C HIS A 103 7.91 -13.42 6.05
N LYS A 104 6.73 -14.01 6.17
CA LYS A 104 5.92 -14.16 7.38
C LYS A 104 5.20 -15.48 7.36
#